data_AF-A0A9E0QYG3-F1
#
_entry.id   AF-A0A9E0QYG3-F1
#
_cell.length_a   1.000
_cell.length_b   1.000
_cell.length_c   1.000
_cell.angle_alpha   90.00
_cell.angle_beta   90.00
_cell.angle_gamma   90.00
#
_symmetry.space_group_name_H-M   'P 1'
#
loop_
_entity.id
_entity.type
_entity.pdbx_description
1 polymer ?
#
loop_
_entity_poly.entity_id
_entity_poly.type
_entity_poly.pdbx_seq_one_letter_code
_entity_poly.pdbx_strand_id
1 'polypeptide(L)'
;MALKNRPTEFKVPLNEQDRHPMMGESDINTILLNGAQIALTKLKRAQSFNARLYYYAEISVFLEVSLSRGAGISDTTRKQLEVIHKDATHIHMDANKLLNILEV
;
A
#
# COMPACT_ATOMS: atom_id res chain seq x y z
N MET A 1 29.31 0.07 52.02
CA MET A 1 29.32 1.05 50.90
C MET A 1 28.45 0.49 49.78
N ALA A 2 27.26 1.05 49.56
CA ALA A 2 26.31 0.53 48.58
C ALA A 2 26.41 1.31 47.25
N LEU A 3 26.62 0.57 46.16
CA LEU A 3 26.60 1.06 44.78
C LEU A 3 25.20 1.55 44.42
N LYS A 4 25.05 2.84 44.15
CA LYS A 4 23.80 3.45 43.68
C LYS A 4 23.69 3.26 42.17
N ASN A 5 22.86 2.31 41.75
CA ASN A 5 22.46 2.12 40.34
C ASN A 5 21.82 3.41 39.80
N ARG A 6 22.32 3.91 38.67
CA ARG A 6 21.66 4.97 37.88
C ARG A 6 20.41 4.40 37.21
N PRO A 7 19.24 5.03 37.33
CA PRO A 7 18.25 4.96 36.27
C PRO A 7 18.67 5.96 35.19
N THR A 8 19.23 5.47 34.08
CA THR A 8 19.23 6.22 32.83
C THR A 8 17.77 6.30 32.38
N GLU A 9 17.07 7.36 32.79
CA GLU A 9 15.85 7.79 32.12
C GLU A 9 16.21 8.01 30.65
N PHE A 10 15.82 7.06 29.79
CA PHE A 10 15.78 7.29 28.35
C PHE A 10 14.70 8.34 28.12
N LYS A 11 15.07 9.61 28.29
CA LYS A 11 14.26 10.75 27.91
C LYS A 11 14.12 10.68 26.40
N VAL A 12 12.98 10.17 25.95
CA VAL A 12 12.52 10.29 24.58
C VAL A 12 12.69 11.77 24.18
N PRO A 13 13.44 12.08 23.11
CA PRO A 13 13.71 13.46 22.74
C PRO A 13 12.40 14.23 22.56
N LEU A 14 12.36 15.50 22.99
CA LEU A 14 11.17 16.36 22.92
C LEU A 14 10.50 16.37 21.53
N ASN A 15 11.29 16.18 20.47
CA ASN A 15 10.85 16.06 19.07
C ASN A 15 9.98 14.82 18.76
N GLU A 16 9.83 13.90 19.72
CA GLU A 16 8.98 12.70 19.59
C GLU A 16 7.74 12.77 20.48
N GLN A 17 7.66 13.71 21.43
CA GLN A 17 6.55 13.83 22.39
C GLN A 17 5.34 14.58 21.79
N ASP A 18 5.58 15.53 20.88
CA ASP A 18 4.55 16.39 20.27
C ASP A 18 4.22 16.00 18.82
N ARG A 19 4.56 14.78 18.39
CA ARG A 19 4.02 14.24 17.13
C ARG A 19 2.55 13.87 17.34
N HIS A 20 1.70 14.88 17.36
CA HIS A 20 0.31 14.72 16.96
C HIS A 20 0.31 14.83 15.43
N PRO A 21 0.43 13.73 14.66
CA PRO A 21 0.17 13.81 13.23
C PRO A 21 -1.21 14.43 13.10
N MET A 22 -1.28 15.60 12.46
CA MET A 22 -2.53 16.25 12.12
C MET A 22 -3.31 15.26 11.22
N MET A 23 -4.13 14.39 11.82
CA MET A 23 -5.04 13.46 11.15
C MET A 23 -6.21 14.22 10.51
N GLY A 24 -5.92 15.35 9.85
CA GLY A 24 -6.91 16.38 9.51
C GLY A 24 -7.24 16.53 8.03
N GLU A 25 -6.33 16.27 7.08
CA GLU A 25 -6.59 16.63 5.67
C GLU A 25 -6.33 15.54 4.61
N SER A 26 -5.84 14.37 4.98
CA SER A 26 -5.97 13.19 4.13
C SER A 26 -5.80 11.90 4.93
N ASP A 27 -6.88 11.14 5.09
CA ASP A 27 -6.82 9.81 5.67
C ASP A 27 -6.00 8.90 4.75
N ILE A 28 -4.87 8.39 5.23
CA ILE A 28 -3.99 7.48 4.49
C ILE A 28 -4.78 6.29 3.91
N ASN A 29 -5.80 5.82 4.63
CA ASN A 29 -6.66 4.74 4.17
C ASN A 29 -7.41 5.13 2.89
N THR A 30 -7.90 6.36 2.84
CA THR A 30 -8.61 6.92 1.67
C THR A 30 -7.65 7.15 0.50
N ILE A 31 -6.44 7.65 0.76
CA ILE A 31 -5.41 7.84 -0.28
C ILE A 31 -5.08 6.51 -0.95
N LEU A 32 -4.78 5.48 -0.16
CA LEU A 32 -4.38 4.17 -0.68
C LEU A 32 -5.51 3.52 -1.49
N LEU A 33 -6.74 3.53 -0.97
CA LEU A 33 -7.89 2.93 -1.65
C LEU A 33 -8.22 3.66 -2.96
N ASN A 34 -8.23 4.99 -2.94
CA ASN A 34 -8.50 5.77 -4.15
C ASN A 34 -7.41 5.56 -5.21
N GLY A 35 -6.13 5.57 -4.79
CA GLY A 35 -5.00 5.29 -5.68
C GLY A 35 -5.12 3.93 -6.35
N ALA A 36 -5.37 2.88 -5.56
CA ALA A 36 -5.54 1.51 -6.06
C ALA A 36 -6.75 1.39 -7.01
N GLN A 37 -7.87 2.05 -6.69
CA GLN A 37 -9.06 2.03 -7.53
C GLN A 37 -8.88 2.75 -8.87
N ILE A 38 -8.14 3.86 -8.87
CA ILE A 38 -7.75 4.58 -10.10
C ILE A 38 -6.84 3.72 -10.95
N ALA A 39 -5.81 3.12 -10.37
CA ALA A 39 -4.89 2.23 -11.06
C ALA A 39 -5.63 1.01 -11.64
N LEU A 40 -6.57 0.41 -10.90
CA LEU A 40 -7.41 -0.69 -11.39
C LEU A 40 -8.28 -0.26 -12.58
N THR A 41 -8.85 0.95 -12.53
CA THR A 41 -9.64 1.49 -13.64
C THR A 41 -8.78 1.68 -14.89
N LYS A 42 -7.54 2.13 -14.72
CA LYS A 42 -6.58 2.27 -15.83
C LYS A 42 -6.14 0.91 -16.37
N LEU A 43 -5.88 -0.07 -15.49
CA LEU A 43 -5.56 -1.45 -15.86
C LEU A 43 -6.67 -2.08 -16.73
N LYS A 44 -7.94 -1.93 -16.35
CA LYS A 44 -9.10 -2.42 -17.11
C LYS A 44 -9.18 -1.87 -18.53
N ARG A 45 -8.61 -0.69 -18.80
CA ARG A 45 -8.64 -0.01 -20.10
C ARG A 45 -7.35 -0.21 -20.91
N ALA A 46 -6.30 -0.74 -20.30
CA ALA A 46 -4.98 -0.82 -20.90
C ALA A 46 -4.90 -1.92 -21.99
N GLN A 47 -4.55 -1.49 -23.21
CA GLN A 47 -4.50 -2.36 -24.39
C GLN A 47 -3.13 -3.04 -24.57
N SER A 48 -2.04 -2.40 -24.16
CA SER A 48 -0.69 -2.96 -24.29
C SER A 48 -0.27 -3.73 -23.03
N PHE A 49 0.57 -4.74 -23.22
CA PHE A 49 1.17 -5.51 -22.13
C PHE A 49 1.91 -4.60 -21.13
N ASN A 50 2.77 -3.70 -21.61
CA ASN A 50 3.56 -2.80 -20.77
C ASN A 50 2.68 -1.87 -19.92
N ALA A 51 1.59 -1.34 -20.49
CA ALA A 51 0.66 -0.51 -19.71
C ALA A 51 -0.06 -1.34 -18.63
N ARG A 52 -0.49 -2.57 -18.95
CA ARG A 52 -1.07 -3.47 -17.95
C ARG A 52 -0.07 -3.81 -16.85
N LEU A 53 1.18 -4.12 -17.20
CA LEU A 53 2.24 -4.43 -16.25
C LEU A 53 2.50 -3.25 -15.30
N TYR A 54 2.57 -2.04 -15.83
CA TYR A 54 2.75 -0.82 -15.03
C TYR A 54 1.62 -0.65 -14.01
N TYR A 55 0.36 -0.67 -14.44
CA TYR A 55 -0.77 -0.46 -13.51
C TYR A 55 -0.95 -1.63 -12.54
N TYR A 56 -0.64 -2.85 -12.96
CA TYR A 56 -0.62 -4.00 -12.05
C TYR A 56 0.44 -3.81 -10.96
N ALA A 57 1.66 -3.43 -11.32
CA ALA A 57 2.73 -3.15 -10.35
C ALA A 57 2.38 -1.98 -9.41
N GLU A 58 1.76 -0.92 -9.92
CA GLU A 58 1.27 0.21 -9.11
C GLU A 58 0.26 -0.26 -8.05
N ILE A 59 -0.66 -1.16 -8.40
CA ILE A 59 -1.62 -1.76 -7.46
C ILE A 59 -0.90 -2.61 -6.40
N SER A 60 0.09 -3.41 -6.80
CA SER A 60 0.89 -4.20 -5.87
C SER A 60 1.62 -3.34 -4.84
N VAL A 61 2.08 -2.14 -5.22
CA VAL A 61 2.72 -1.21 -4.29
C VAL A 61 1.75 -0.74 -3.20
N PHE A 62 0.49 -0.43 -3.52
CA PHE A 62 -0.48 -0.04 -2.50
C PHE A 62 -0.72 -1.15 -1.47
N LEU A 63 -0.82 -2.41 -1.93
CA LEU A 63 -0.95 -3.56 -1.04
C LEU A 63 0.30 -3.71 -0.15
N GLU A 64 1.50 -3.62 -0.71
CA GLU A 64 2.75 -3.72 0.06
C GLU A 64 2.86 -2.63 1.13
N VAL A 65 2.53 -1.38 0.77
CA VAL A 65 2.50 -0.27 1.74
C VAL A 65 1.51 -0.56 2.87
N SER A 66 0.38 -1.20 2.59
CA SER A 66 -0.61 -1.58 3.61
C SER A 66 -0.12 -2.59 4.64
N LEU A 67 0.99 -3.31 4.35
CA LEU A 67 1.63 -4.23 5.29
C LEU A 67 2.59 -3.52 6.26
N SER A 68 2.88 -2.24 6.02
CA SER A 68 3.78 -1.44 6.87
C SER A 68 3.17 -1.16 8.24
N ARG A 69 3.89 -1.56 9.30
CA ARG A 69 3.46 -1.31 10.69
C ARG A 69 3.64 0.17 11.07
N GLY A 70 2.67 0.73 11.80
CA GLY A 70 2.76 2.09 12.36
C GLY A 70 2.33 3.22 11.42
N ALA A 71 1.86 2.92 10.19
CA ALA A 71 1.41 3.92 9.22
C ALA A 71 -0.06 4.36 9.41
N GLY A 72 -0.78 3.85 10.40
CA GLY A 72 -2.20 4.16 10.61
C GLY A 72 -3.15 3.52 9.60
N ILE A 73 -2.70 2.47 8.89
CA ILE A 73 -3.49 1.75 7.89
C ILE A 73 -4.37 0.72 8.59
N SER A 74 -5.66 0.76 8.32
CA SER A 74 -6.67 -0.12 8.91
C SER A 74 -6.65 -1.50 8.26
N ASP A 75 -7.02 -2.53 9.03
CA ASP A 75 -7.22 -3.88 8.51
C ASP A 75 -8.30 -3.92 7.41
N THR A 76 -9.30 -3.06 7.51
CA THR A 76 -10.35 -2.91 6.48
C THR A 76 -9.74 -2.46 5.15
N THR A 77 -8.89 -1.43 5.18
CA THR A 77 -8.18 -0.94 3.99
C THR A 77 -7.26 -2.01 3.41
N ARG A 78 -6.48 -2.70 4.26
CA ARG A 78 -5.61 -3.80 3.81
C ARG A 78 -6.41 -4.89 3.09
N LYS A 79 -7.53 -5.35 3.66
CA LYS A 79 -8.40 -6.35 3.03
C LYS A 79 -8.98 -5.87 1.70
N GLN A 80 -9.37 -4.60 1.59
CA GLN A 80 -9.86 -4.04 0.33
C GLN A 80 -8.75 -3.97 -0.73
N LEU A 81 -7.53 -3.61 -0.34
CA LEU A 81 -6.36 -3.64 -1.23
C LEU A 81 -6.01 -5.07 -1.67
N GLU A 82 -6.16 -6.08 -0.81
CA GLU A 82 -6.02 -7.50 -1.18
C GLU A 82 -7.03 -7.90 -2.26
N VAL A 83 -8.29 -7.47 -2.13
CA VAL A 83 -9.35 -7.72 -3.14
C VAL A 83 -9.02 -7.03 -4.46
N ILE A 84 -8.63 -5.74 -4.42
CA ILE A 84 -8.25 -4.98 -5.62
C ILE A 84 -7.04 -5.62 -6.32
N HIS A 85 -6.04 -6.04 -5.56
CA HIS A 85 -4.86 -6.73 -6.09
C HIS A 85 -5.20 -8.07 -6.73
N LYS A 86 -6.10 -8.85 -6.11
CA LYS A 86 -6.59 -10.11 -6.69
C LYS A 86 -7.28 -9.87 -8.03
N ASP A 87 -8.18 -8.89 -8.10
CA ASP A 87 -8.86 -8.52 -9.36
C ASP A 87 -7.87 -8.09 -10.43
N ALA A 88 -6.89 -7.25 -10.06
CA ALA A 88 -5.83 -6.81 -10.95
C ALA A 88 -4.98 -7.98 -11.49
N THR A 89 -4.68 -8.96 -10.63
CA THR A 89 -3.95 -10.18 -10.99
C THR A 89 -4.71 -10.96 -12.06
N HIS A 90 -6.01 -11.18 -11.86
CA HIS A 90 -6.84 -11.88 -12.84
C HIS A 90 -6.87 -11.15 -14.18
N ILE A 91 -7.13 -9.83 -14.19
CA ILE A 91 -7.17 -9.03 -15.42
C ILE A 91 -5.84 -9.09 -16.18
N HIS A 92 -4.71 -8.89 -15.49
CA HIS A 92 -3.40 -8.90 -16.13
C HIS A 92 -3.06 -10.28 -16.70
N MET A 93 -3.26 -11.33 -15.91
CA MET A 93 -2.89 -12.70 -16.30
C MET A 93 -3.79 -13.24 -17.42
N ASP A 94 -5.09 -12.99 -17.38
CA ASP A 94 -5.99 -13.47 -18.42
C ASP A 94 -5.76 -12.75 -19.75
N ALA A 95 -5.51 -11.44 -19.72
CA ALA A 95 -5.10 -10.70 -20.92
C ALA A 95 -3.75 -11.20 -21.47
N ASN A 96 -2.83 -11.63 -20.61
CA ASN A 96 -1.54 -12.18 -21.04
C ASN A 96 -1.68 -13.56 -21.67
N LYS A 97 -2.54 -14.43 -21.12
CA LYS A 97 -2.86 -15.73 -21.73
C LYS A 97 -3.45 -15.54 -23.13
N LEU A 98 -4.39 -14.61 -23.29
CA LEU A 98 -5.00 -14.31 -24.59
C LEU A 98 -3.95 -13.79 -25.59
N LEU A 99 -3.07 -12.89 -25.16
CA LEU A 99 -1.99 -12.39 -26.02
C LEU A 99 -1.09 -13.53 -26.51
N ASN A 100 -0.65 -14.41 -25.60
CA ASN A 100 0.20 -15.55 -25.95
C ASN A 100 -0.49 -16.56 -26.88
N ILE A 101 -1.82 -16.68 -26.84
CA ILE A 101 -2.57 -17.54 -27.78
C ILE A 101 -2.65 -16.90 -29.17
N LEU A 102 -2.74 -15.57 -29.24
CA LEU A 102 -2.89 -14.83 -30.50
C LEU A 102 -1.56 -14.55 -31.22
N GLU A 103 -0.44 -14.55 -30.48
CA GLU A 103 0.92 -14.36 -31.03
C GLU A 103 1.56 -15.67 -31.53
N VAL A 104 0.90 -16.82 -31.35
CA VAL A 104 1.30 -18.15 -31.87
C VAL A 104 0.58 -18.43 -33.18
#